data_AF-A0A7U9R5S2-F1
#
_entry.id   AF-A0A7U9R5S2-F1
#
_cell.length_a   1.000
_cell.length_b   1.000
_cell.length_c   1.000
_cell.angle_alpha   90.00
_cell.angle_beta   90.00
_cell.angle_gamma   90.00
#
_symmetry.space_group_name_H-M   'P 1'
#
loop_
_entity.id
_entity.type
_entity.pdbx_description
1 polymer ?
#
loop_
_entity_poly.entity_id
_entity_poly.type
_entity_poly.pdbx_seq_one_letter_code
_entity_poly.pdbx_strand_id
1 'polypeptide(L)'
;MKKKFILSACVIFIIAIIVIFYRMRYDISNTYVVYEKEDYYYEVIIKQYDGKVIISEEYHCLEPIVQEIDKDMLTVTVGRGDYWVTRFINVRDGVVSEGFGNMVAYSHDKVVYPAYKDGDMKIIVQDIFDENKYYYEIIRDYAPVAVGKYMIIDAKFLDDTTLYLKYYRGEEWEEVEEIIDL
;
A
#
# COMPACT_ATOMS: atom_id res chain seq x y z
N MET A 1 16.84 19.08 50.00
CA MET A 1 17.27 18.85 48.60
C MET A 1 16.97 17.44 48.07
N LYS A 2 17.33 16.35 48.75
CA LYS A 2 17.12 14.97 48.27
C LYS A 2 15.66 14.58 47.92
N LYS A 3 14.66 14.99 48.70
CA LYS A 3 13.23 14.67 48.44
C LYS A 3 12.69 15.25 47.12
N LYS A 4 13.11 16.45 46.71
CA LYS A 4 12.69 17.05 45.42
C LYS A 4 13.30 16.32 44.23
N PHE A 5 14.53 15.84 44.36
CA PHE A 5 15.22 15.06 43.33
C PHE A 5 14.58 13.68 43.11
N ILE A 6 14.20 12.98 44.20
CA ILE A 6 13.52 11.68 44.13
C ILE A 6 12.13 11.82 43.48
N LEU A 7 11.36 12.86 43.85
CA LEU A 7 10.04 13.10 43.25
C LEU A 7 10.15 13.39 41.74
N SER A 8 11.15 14.19 41.33
CA SER A 8 11.37 14.50 39.92
C SER A 8 11.78 13.27 39.10
N ALA A 9 12.61 12.39 39.65
CA ALA A 9 13.02 11.15 39.00
C ALA A 9 11.85 10.16 38.84
N CYS A 10 10.98 10.03 39.85
CA CYS A 10 9.77 9.19 39.74
C CYS A 10 8.80 9.70 38.66
N VAL A 11 8.60 11.02 38.55
CA VAL A 11 7.73 11.60 37.52
C VAL A 11 8.28 11.33 36.12
N ILE A 12 9.59 11.52 35.90
CA ILE A 12 10.24 11.23 34.61
C ILE A 12 10.09 9.74 34.25
N PHE A 13 10.28 8.85 35.22
CA PHE A 13 10.15 7.41 35.01
C PHE A 13 8.71 6.99 34.66
N ILE A 14 7.70 7.57 35.32
CA ILE A 14 6.28 7.33 35.01
C ILE A 14 5.95 7.83 33.59
N ILE A 15 6.42 9.02 33.20
CA ILE A 15 6.23 9.54 31.85
C ILE A 15 6.88 8.61 30.81
N ALA A 16 8.10 8.13 31.07
CA ALA A 16 8.77 7.19 30.18
C ALA A 16 7.97 5.89 30.00
N ILE A 17 7.43 5.34 31.09
CA ILE A 17 6.56 4.16 31.04
C ILE A 17 5.30 4.43 30.20
N ILE A 18 4.63 5.56 30.43
CA ILE A 18 3.43 5.93 29.65
C ILE A 18 3.76 6.04 28.16
N VAL A 19 4.89 6.64 27.80
CA VAL A 19 5.34 6.75 26.40
C VAL A 19 5.61 5.38 25.79
N ILE A 20 6.23 4.46 26.53
CA ILE A 20 6.48 3.07 26.06
C ILE A 20 5.16 2.35 25.85
N PHE A 21 4.24 2.39 26.82
CA PHE A 21 2.92 1.76 26.68
C PHE A 21 2.12 2.35 25.52
N TYR A 22 2.19 3.66 25.32
CA TYR A 22 1.54 4.31 24.18
C TYR A 22 2.17 3.83 22.86
N ARG A 23 3.50 3.77 22.76
CA ARG A 23 4.18 3.24 21.57
C ARG A 23 3.78 1.79 21.27
N MET A 24 3.79 0.91 22.27
CA MET A 24 3.41 -0.49 22.08
C MET A 24 1.95 -0.64 21.66
N ARG A 25 1.05 0.19 22.21
CA ARG A 25 -0.38 0.17 21.87
C ARG A 25 -0.64 0.59 20.42
N TYR A 26 0.16 1.52 19.90
CA TYR A 26 0.02 2.05 18.54
C TYR A 26 1.11 1.52 17.60
N ASP A 27 1.59 0.32 17.87
CA ASP A 27 2.49 -0.41 16.98
C ASP A 27 1.65 -1.16 15.94
N ILE A 28 1.83 -0.83 14.67
CA ILE A 28 1.04 -1.38 13.57
C ILE A 28 1.27 -2.88 13.38
N SER A 29 2.41 -3.42 13.81
CA SER A 29 2.69 -4.86 13.77
C SER A 29 1.71 -5.70 14.62
N ASN A 30 1.06 -5.09 15.61
CA ASN A 30 0.05 -5.73 16.45
C ASN A 30 -1.36 -5.75 15.81
N THR A 31 -1.51 -5.15 14.64
CA THR A 31 -2.83 -4.98 14.00
C THR A 31 -3.17 -6.08 13.00
N TYR A 32 -2.22 -6.92 12.61
CA TYR A 32 -2.46 -7.98 11.63
C TYR A 32 -1.91 -9.33 12.06
N VAL A 33 -2.52 -10.39 11.54
CA VAL A 33 -1.99 -11.76 11.61
C VAL A 33 -2.29 -12.47 10.29
N VAL A 34 -1.32 -13.22 9.80
CA VAL A 34 -1.47 -14.16 8.68
C VAL A 34 -1.36 -15.58 9.24
N TYR A 35 -2.43 -16.36 9.15
CA TYR A 35 -2.44 -17.76 9.57
C TYR A 35 -2.38 -18.65 8.34
N GLU A 36 -1.35 -19.50 8.27
CA GLU A 36 -1.36 -20.65 7.36
C GLU A 36 -2.29 -21.74 7.94
N LYS A 37 -3.21 -22.21 7.12
CA LYS A 37 -4.11 -23.35 7.36
C LYS A 37 -3.62 -24.54 6.53
N GLU A 38 -4.32 -25.67 6.61
CA GLU A 38 -4.00 -26.85 5.80
C GLU A 38 -4.08 -26.54 4.29
N ASP A 39 -3.29 -27.23 3.46
CA ASP A 39 -3.31 -27.17 1.99
C ASP A 39 -2.99 -25.80 1.31
N TYR A 40 -2.13 -24.97 1.91
CA TYR A 40 -1.79 -23.61 1.40
C TYR A 40 -2.98 -22.63 1.38
N TYR A 41 -3.86 -22.77 2.37
CA TYR A 41 -4.94 -21.83 2.63
C TYR A 41 -4.45 -20.82 3.66
N TYR A 42 -4.72 -19.53 3.46
CA TYR A 42 -4.26 -18.49 4.38
C TYR A 42 -5.45 -17.68 4.90
N GLU A 43 -5.50 -17.42 6.20
CA GLU A 43 -6.44 -16.48 6.79
C GLU A 43 -5.68 -15.21 7.19
N VAL A 44 -6.08 -14.06 6.65
CA VAL A 44 -5.53 -12.75 7.03
C VAL A 44 -6.55 -12.02 7.87
N ILE A 45 -6.15 -11.65 9.08
CA ILE A 45 -6.97 -10.85 10.00
C ILE A 45 -6.26 -9.52 10.22
N ILE A 46 -6.96 -8.41 9.97
CA ILE A 46 -6.47 -7.06 10.24
C ILE A 46 -7.48 -6.32 11.11
N LYS A 47 -6.98 -5.59 12.10
CA LYS A 47 -7.76 -4.92 13.15
C LYS A 47 -7.31 -3.48 13.30
N GLN A 48 -8.18 -2.63 13.83
CA GLN A 48 -7.78 -1.32 14.34
C GLN A 48 -6.99 -1.49 15.66
N TYR A 49 -6.32 -0.44 16.13
CA TYR A 49 -5.56 -0.45 17.39
C TYR A 49 -6.40 -0.76 18.65
N ASP A 50 -7.72 -0.60 18.58
CA ASP A 50 -8.65 -0.96 19.66
C ASP A 50 -9.11 -2.43 19.61
N GLY A 51 -8.65 -3.19 18.62
CA GLY A 51 -8.98 -4.60 18.41
C GLY A 51 -10.20 -4.83 17.52
N LYS A 52 -10.89 -3.80 17.04
CA LYS A 52 -12.01 -3.95 16.08
C LYS A 52 -11.50 -4.51 14.76
N VAL A 53 -12.11 -5.60 14.29
CA VAL A 53 -11.75 -6.24 13.01
C VAL A 53 -12.13 -5.34 11.84
N ILE A 54 -11.17 -5.13 10.93
CA ILE A 54 -11.32 -4.45 9.65
C ILE A 54 -11.59 -5.50 8.56
N ILE A 55 -10.68 -6.47 8.43
CA ILE A 55 -10.83 -7.64 7.54
C ILE A 55 -10.51 -8.94 8.27
N SER A 56 -11.16 -10.02 7.84
CA SER A 56 -10.90 -11.41 8.23
C SER A 56 -11.24 -12.24 7.00
N GLU A 57 -10.25 -12.49 6.15
CA GLU A 57 -10.46 -13.07 4.82
C GLU A 57 -9.59 -14.30 4.61
N GLU A 58 -10.13 -15.28 3.89
CA GLU A 58 -9.42 -16.49 3.50
C GLU A 58 -8.96 -16.40 2.04
N TYR A 59 -7.74 -16.88 1.79
CA TYR A 59 -7.09 -16.88 0.48
C TYR A 59 -6.64 -18.27 0.08
N HIS A 60 -7.03 -18.66 -1.13
CA HIS A 60 -6.68 -19.93 -1.76
C HIS A 60 -5.57 -19.74 -2.81
N CYS A 61 -4.49 -19.07 -2.40
CA CYS A 61 -3.39 -18.70 -3.27
C CYS A 61 -2.04 -18.81 -2.54
N LEU A 62 -1.01 -18.21 -3.12
CA LEU A 62 0.26 -18.03 -2.42
C LEU A 62 0.05 -17.22 -1.13
N GLU A 63 0.99 -17.36 -0.19
CA GLU A 63 0.98 -16.62 1.08
C GLU A 63 0.74 -15.12 0.83
N PRO A 64 -0.33 -14.53 1.41
CA PRO A 64 -0.58 -13.10 1.33
C PRO A 64 0.58 -12.31 1.91
N ILE A 65 1.03 -11.31 1.17
CA ILE A 65 2.09 -10.42 1.62
C ILE A 65 1.44 -9.23 2.34
N VAL A 66 1.69 -9.11 3.64
CA VAL A 66 1.31 -7.93 4.43
C VAL A 66 2.53 -7.07 4.66
N GLN A 67 2.48 -5.80 4.24
CA GLN A 67 3.59 -4.87 4.40
C GLN A 67 3.15 -3.61 5.15
N GLU A 68 3.94 -3.20 6.14
CA GLU A 68 3.83 -1.92 6.81
C GLU A 68 4.47 -0.85 5.92
N ILE A 69 3.67 0.11 5.43
CA ILE A 69 4.14 1.13 4.48
C ILE A 69 4.09 2.55 5.04
N ASP A 70 3.32 2.77 6.11
CA ASP A 70 3.33 4.00 6.91
C ASP A 70 2.85 3.69 8.34
N LYS A 71 2.90 4.67 9.24
CA LYS A 71 2.53 4.57 10.66
C LYS A 71 1.18 3.88 10.89
N ASP A 72 0.18 4.18 10.07
CA ASP A 72 -1.18 3.65 10.19
C ASP A 72 -1.64 2.93 8.91
N MET A 73 -0.72 2.61 7.99
CA MET A 73 -1.07 2.06 6.68
C MET A 73 -0.33 0.74 6.40
N LEU A 74 -1.14 -0.26 6.04
CA LEU A 74 -0.69 -1.58 5.58
C LEU A 74 -1.07 -1.78 4.13
N THR A 75 -0.34 -2.64 3.43
CA THR A 75 -0.84 -3.29 2.22
C THR A 75 -1.10 -4.77 2.47
N VAL A 76 -2.09 -5.31 1.78
CA VAL A 76 -2.31 -6.75 1.63
C VAL A 76 -2.23 -7.07 0.15
N THR A 77 -1.24 -7.86 -0.24
CA THR A 77 -0.99 -8.24 -1.63
C THR A 77 -1.21 -9.74 -1.79
N VAL A 78 -2.11 -10.11 -2.68
CA VAL A 78 -2.47 -11.49 -2.98
C VAL A 78 -2.39 -11.73 -4.48
N GLY A 79 -1.97 -12.91 -4.89
CA GLY A 79 -1.75 -13.17 -6.30
C GLY A 79 -1.37 -14.59 -6.62
N ARG A 80 -1.33 -14.86 -7.93
CA ARG A 80 -0.86 -16.12 -8.48
C ARG A 80 -0.24 -15.88 -9.84
N GLY A 81 0.97 -16.40 -10.03
CA GLY A 81 1.74 -16.19 -11.27
C GLY A 81 2.01 -14.71 -11.50
N ASP A 82 1.54 -14.18 -12.63
CA ASP A 82 1.87 -12.84 -13.09
C ASP A 82 0.87 -11.76 -12.69
N TYR A 83 -0.19 -12.12 -11.97
CA TYR A 83 -1.20 -11.18 -11.53
C TYR A 83 -1.25 -11.14 -10.00
N TRP A 84 -1.01 -9.95 -9.47
CA TRP A 84 -1.06 -9.63 -8.05
C TRP A 84 -2.01 -8.46 -7.85
N VAL A 85 -2.80 -8.52 -6.79
CA VAL A 85 -3.74 -7.46 -6.39
C VAL A 85 -3.32 -6.97 -5.02
N THR A 86 -3.12 -5.67 -4.91
CA THR A 86 -2.76 -4.99 -3.66
C THR A 86 -3.92 -4.15 -3.19
N ARG A 87 -4.31 -4.30 -1.91
CA ARG A 87 -5.20 -3.36 -1.20
C ARG A 87 -4.41 -2.60 -0.16
N PHE A 88 -4.77 -1.35 0.05
CA PHE A 88 -4.29 -0.49 1.12
C PHE A 88 -5.30 -0.47 2.26
N ILE A 89 -4.80 -0.46 3.49
CA ILE A 89 -5.62 -0.50 4.69
C ILE A 89 -5.11 0.55 5.66
N ASN A 90 -5.95 1.51 5.99
CA ASN A 90 -5.69 2.45 7.07
C ASN A 90 -6.25 1.87 8.38
N VAL A 91 -5.36 1.44 9.27
CA VAL A 91 -5.74 0.77 10.53
C VAL A 91 -6.27 1.75 11.58
N ARG A 92 -5.98 3.04 11.45
CA ARG A 92 -6.52 4.07 12.34
C ARG A 92 -8.02 4.25 12.08
N ASP A 93 -8.39 4.39 10.81
CA ASP A 93 -9.75 4.74 10.41
C ASP A 93 -10.61 3.51 10.06
N GLY A 94 -9.97 2.36 9.86
CA GLY A 94 -10.64 1.11 9.49
C GLY A 94 -11.11 1.07 8.04
N VAL A 95 -10.44 1.83 7.17
CA VAL A 95 -10.79 1.97 5.74
C VAL A 95 -9.91 1.05 4.91
N VAL A 96 -10.52 0.39 3.93
CA VAL A 96 -9.87 -0.53 2.98
C VAL A 96 -10.08 0.04 1.59
N SER A 97 -9.02 0.16 0.80
CA SER A 97 -9.12 0.55 -0.62
C SER A 97 -9.76 -0.55 -1.45
N GLU A 98 -10.09 -0.23 -2.70
CA GLU A 98 -10.25 -1.25 -3.73
C GLU A 98 -8.93 -2.01 -4.00
N GLY A 99 -9.00 -3.05 -4.83
CA GLY A 99 -7.83 -3.85 -5.21
C GLY A 99 -7.16 -3.30 -6.46
N PHE A 100 -5.87 -2.98 -6.37
CA PHE A 100 -5.06 -2.50 -7.47
C PHE A 100 -4.25 -3.64 -8.09
N GLY A 101 -4.60 -4.01 -9.33
CA GLY A 101 -3.93 -5.06 -10.07
C GLY A 101 -2.57 -4.60 -10.60
N ASN A 102 -1.51 -5.35 -10.28
CA ASN A 102 -0.14 -5.12 -10.70
C ASN A 102 0.31 -3.66 -10.57
N MET A 103 0.01 -3.07 -9.42
CA MET A 103 0.49 -1.75 -9.04
C MET A 103 2.01 -1.62 -9.26
N VAL A 104 2.43 -0.47 -9.79
CA VAL A 104 3.83 -0.19 -10.10
C VAL A 104 4.47 0.85 -9.19
N ALA A 105 3.66 1.76 -8.62
CA ALA A 105 4.14 2.77 -7.68
C ALA A 105 3.00 3.23 -6.76
N TYR A 106 3.36 3.80 -5.61
CA TYR A 106 2.43 4.51 -4.73
C TYR A 106 3.16 5.63 -3.97
N SER A 107 2.40 6.60 -3.51
CA SER A 107 2.81 7.67 -2.60
C SER A 107 2.04 7.57 -1.28
N HIS A 108 1.99 8.66 -0.52
CA HIS A 108 1.20 8.73 0.71
C HIS A 108 -0.31 8.61 0.46
N ASP A 109 -0.80 9.08 -0.68
CA ASP A 109 -2.24 9.17 -0.99
C ASP A 109 -2.61 8.64 -2.38
N LYS A 110 -1.65 8.39 -3.28
CA LYS A 110 -1.92 7.98 -4.66
C LYS A 110 -1.30 6.63 -5.00
N VAL A 111 -1.89 5.95 -5.97
CA VAL A 111 -1.43 4.69 -6.52
C VAL A 111 -1.34 4.76 -8.03
N VAL A 112 -0.34 4.08 -8.61
CA VAL A 112 -0.12 3.97 -10.05
C VAL A 112 -0.23 2.52 -10.46
N TYR A 113 -1.10 2.22 -11.43
CA TYR A 113 -1.31 0.87 -11.93
C TYR A 113 -1.78 0.86 -13.39
N PRO A 114 -1.45 -0.18 -14.16
CA PRO A 114 -1.97 -0.36 -15.50
C PRO A 114 -3.39 -0.95 -15.45
N ALA A 115 -4.26 -0.47 -16.33
CA ALA A 115 -5.62 -0.99 -16.48
C ALA A 115 -6.08 -0.96 -17.93
N TYR A 116 -6.82 -1.99 -18.33
CA TYR A 116 -7.51 -2.01 -19.62
C TYR A 116 -8.89 -1.37 -19.45
N LYS A 117 -9.07 -0.15 -19.97
CA LYS A 117 -10.33 0.60 -19.91
C LYS A 117 -10.67 1.13 -21.31
N ASP A 118 -11.95 1.09 -21.68
CA ASP A 118 -12.47 1.62 -22.95
C ASP A 118 -11.83 1.03 -24.22
N GLY A 119 -11.29 -0.18 -24.15
CA GLY A 119 -10.65 -0.85 -25.29
C GLY A 119 -9.15 -0.59 -25.41
N ASP A 120 -8.59 0.25 -24.55
CA ASP A 120 -7.17 0.61 -24.56
C ASP A 120 -6.50 0.30 -23.22
N MET A 121 -5.21 -0.02 -23.29
CA MET A 121 -4.36 -0.10 -22.09
C MET A 121 -4.00 1.32 -21.65
N LYS A 122 -4.26 1.63 -20.38
CA LYS A 122 -3.98 2.93 -19.76
C LYS A 122 -3.11 2.73 -18.52
N ILE A 123 -2.34 3.75 -18.16
CA ILE A 123 -1.75 3.86 -16.82
C ILE A 123 -2.62 4.82 -16.03
N ILE A 124 -3.11 4.38 -14.88
CA ILE A 124 -3.98 5.15 -14.00
C ILE A 124 -3.17 5.64 -12.81
N VAL A 125 -3.37 6.91 -12.46
CA VAL A 125 -2.97 7.49 -11.18
C VAL A 125 -4.24 7.92 -10.46
N GLN A 126 -4.50 7.40 -9.26
CA GLN A 126 -5.66 7.80 -8.49
C GLN A 126 -5.38 7.90 -6.99
N ASP A 127 -6.25 8.56 -6.24
CA ASP A 127 -6.24 8.48 -4.78
C ASP A 127 -6.50 7.03 -4.31
N ILE A 128 -5.75 6.60 -3.31
CA ILE A 128 -5.76 5.23 -2.80
C ILE A 128 -7.14 4.84 -2.26
N PHE A 129 -7.88 5.77 -1.64
CA PHE A 129 -9.13 5.46 -0.93
C PHE A 129 -10.37 6.04 -1.59
N ASP A 130 -10.24 7.01 -2.50
CA ASP A 130 -11.38 7.62 -3.20
C ASP A 130 -11.03 8.11 -4.62
N GLU A 131 -11.36 7.31 -5.64
CA GLU A 131 -11.20 7.67 -7.06
C GLU A 131 -11.82 9.05 -7.41
N ASN A 132 -12.89 9.48 -6.71
CA ASN A 132 -13.51 10.78 -6.98
C ASN A 132 -12.69 11.96 -6.47
N LYS A 133 -11.78 11.73 -5.51
CA LYS A 133 -10.90 12.76 -4.97
C LYS A 133 -9.77 13.09 -5.93
N TYR A 134 -9.21 12.07 -6.60
CA TYR A 134 -8.19 12.25 -7.62
C TYR A 134 -8.17 11.05 -8.57
N TYR A 135 -8.22 11.32 -9.88
CA TYR A 135 -8.12 10.34 -10.94
C TYR A 135 -7.49 10.97 -12.18
N TYR A 136 -6.48 10.30 -12.74
CA TYR A 136 -5.75 10.76 -13.92
C TYR A 136 -5.36 9.56 -14.80
N GLU A 137 -5.60 9.68 -16.10
CA GLU A 137 -5.26 8.66 -17.10
C GLU A 137 -4.08 9.11 -17.96
N ILE A 138 -3.06 8.26 -18.05
CA ILE A 138 -1.93 8.46 -18.95
C ILE A 138 -2.12 7.53 -20.14
N ILE A 139 -2.46 8.12 -21.28
CA ILE A 139 -2.65 7.43 -22.55
C ILE A 139 -1.46 7.71 -23.46
N ARG A 140 -0.81 6.65 -23.93
CA ARG A 140 0.34 6.67 -24.84
C ARG A 140 0.23 5.49 -25.80
N ASP A 141 1.11 5.47 -26.81
CA ASP A 141 1.27 4.33 -27.72
C ASP A 141 2.08 3.21 -27.04
N TYR A 142 1.50 2.58 -26.01
CA TYR A 142 2.19 1.54 -25.24
C TYR A 142 2.44 0.28 -26.08
N ALA A 143 3.55 -0.41 -25.80
CA ALA A 143 3.85 -1.68 -26.45
C ALA A 143 2.71 -2.71 -26.23
N PRO A 144 2.38 -3.52 -27.26
CA PRO A 144 1.28 -4.47 -27.17
C PRO A 144 1.64 -5.62 -26.22
N VAL A 145 1.06 -5.62 -25.02
CA VAL A 145 1.31 -6.63 -23.98
C VAL A 145 0.04 -7.32 -23.51
N ALA A 146 0.15 -8.60 -23.15
CA ALA A 146 -0.96 -9.37 -22.57
C ALA A 146 -1.24 -9.00 -21.10
N VAL A 147 -0.24 -8.47 -20.39
CA VAL A 147 -0.36 -8.01 -18.99
C VAL A 147 0.26 -6.63 -18.91
N GLY A 148 -0.55 -5.62 -18.55
CA GLY A 148 -0.14 -4.21 -18.56
C GLY A 148 1.06 -3.87 -17.66
N LYS A 149 1.43 -4.72 -16.70
CA LYS A 149 2.65 -4.51 -15.91
C LYS A 149 3.92 -4.57 -16.76
N TYR A 150 3.91 -5.33 -17.86
CA TYR A 150 5.08 -5.55 -18.68
C TYR A 150 5.40 -4.40 -19.63
N MET A 151 4.46 -3.47 -19.86
CA MET A 151 4.76 -2.24 -20.60
C MET A 151 5.48 -1.21 -19.74
N ILE A 152 5.41 -1.30 -18.40
CA ILE A 152 6.04 -0.35 -17.48
C ILE A 152 7.38 -0.92 -17.02
N ILE A 153 8.45 -0.15 -17.22
CA ILE A 153 9.82 -0.51 -16.81
C ILE A 153 10.10 0.02 -15.40
N ASP A 154 9.72 1.27 -15.13
CA ASP A 154 9.87 1.92 -13.82
C ASP A 154 8.81 3.01 -13.66
N ALA A 155 8.35 3.23 -12.43
CA ALA A 155 7.44 4.30 -12.07
C ALA A 155 7.72 4.73 -10.62
N LYS A 156 7.79 6.04 -10.37
CA LYS A 156 7.93 6.58 -9.01
C LYS A 156 7.48 8.02 -8.93
N PHE A 157 6.82 8.37 -7.83
CA PHE A 157 6.56 9.76 -7.50
C PHE A 157 7.88 10.47 -7.16
N LEU A 158 8.12 11.61 -7.79
CA LEU A 158 9.27 12.48 -7.44
C LEU A 158 8.86 13.47 -6.34
N ASP A 159 7.59 13.89 -6.34
CA ASP A 159 6.91 14.64 -5.29
C ASP A 159 5.38 14.37 -5.34
N ASP A 160 4.59 15.16 -4.63
CA ASP A 160 3.13 14.98 -4.54
C ASP A 160 2.37 15.26 -5.86
N THR A 161 3.03 15.92 -6.82
CA THR A 161 2.46 16.42 -8.07
C THR A 161 3.21 15.95 -9.32
N THR A 162 4.29 15.19 -9.18
CA THR A 162 5.09 14.75 -10.32
C THR A 162 5.40 13.26 -10.29
N LEU A 163 5.21 12.61 -11.43
CA LEU A 163 5.46 11.19 -11.66
C LEU A 163 6.58 11.01 -12.69
N TYR A 164 7.64 10.30 -12.31
CA TYR A 164 8.57 9.73 -13.28
C TYR A 164 8.01 8.41 -13.81
N LEU A 165 8.00 8.25 -15.13
CA LEU A 165 7.52 7.06 -15.82
C LEU A 165 8.51 6.62 -16.90
N LYS A 166 8.86 5.34 -16.87
CA LYS A 166 9.63 4.67 -17.92
C LYS A 166 8.84 3.47 -18.46
N TYR A 167 8.67 3.38 -19.78
CA TYR A 167 7.81 2.37 -20.42
C TYR A 167 8.28 1.99 -21.82
N TYR A 168 7.73 0.89 -22.36
CA TYR A 168 7.92 0.47 -23.75
C TYR A 168 6.84 1.06 -24.66
N ARG A 169 7.25 1.65 -25.79
CA ARG A 169 6.40 2.27 -26.80
C ARG A 169 6.37 1.45 -28.10
N GLY A 170 5.18 1.29 -28.68
CA GLY A 170 4.96 0.73 -30.00
C GLY A 170 5.38 -0.74 -30.15
N GLU A 171 5.25 -1.27 -31.37
CA GLU A 171 5.57 -2.67 -31.70
C GLU A 171 7.05 -3.03 -31.60
N GLU A 172 7.93 -2.03 -31.67
CA GLU A 172 9.39 -2.20 -31.58
C GLU A 172 9.91 -2.12 -30.13
N TRP A 173 9.02 -1.93 -29.14
CA TRP A 173 9.36 -1.87 -27.71
C TRP A 173 10.44 -0.83 -27.41
N GLU A 174 10.28 0.37 -27.96
CA GLU A 174 11.21 1.46 -27.71
C GLU A 174 11.08 1.93 -26.26
N GLU A 175 12.20 2.04 -25.53
CA GLU A 175 12.18 2.60 -24.18
C GLU A 175 11.95 4.12 -24.23
N VAL A 176 10.94 4.59 -23.49
CA VAL A 176 10.61 6.00 -23.34
C VAL A 176 10.63 6.35 -21.85
N GLU A 177 11.22 7.51 -21.53
CA GLU A 177 11.25 8.10 -20.20
C GLU A 177 10.58 9.48 -20.26
N GLU A 178 9.65 9.74 -19.35
CA GLU A 178 8.99 11.05 -19.21
C GLU A 178 8.70 11.41 -17.75
N ILE A 179 8.57 12.72 -17.50
CA ILE A 179 8.06 13.27 -16.23
C ILE A 179 6.68 13.84 -16.52
N ILE A 180 5.71 13.46 -15.71
CA ILE A 180 4.31 13.81 -15.86
C ILE A 180 3.89 14.67 -14.68
N ASP A 181 3.36 15.85 -14.97
CA ASP A 181 2.70 16.70 -13.98
C ASP A 181 1.27 16.20 -13.75
N LEU A 182 0.91 16.00 -12.48
CA LEU A 182 -0.33 15.39 -11.98
C LEU A 182 -1.30 16.45 -11.41
#